data_AF-K0CHR6-F1
#
_entry.id   AF-K0CHR6-F1
#
_cell.length_a   1.000
_cell.length_b   1.000
_cell.length_c   1.000
_cell.angle_alpha   90.00
_cell.angle_beta   90.00
_cell.angle_gamma   90.00
#
_symmetry.space_group_name_H-M   'P 1'
#
loop_
_entity.id
_entity.type
_entity.pdbx_description
1 polymer ?
#
loop_
_entity_poly.entity_id
_entity_poly.type
_entity_poly.pdbx_seq_one_letter_code
_entity_poly.pdbx_strand_id
1 'polypeptide(L)'
;MKLFRLLGVALTALTLSLPLAAQAQQAGQPDEVAQLASLVNLTDDQQKEIRGLIQSTDAEVRKLQAEARSLQEKLQGEVKPGYSERNITRTAKKLGEVMGEITGKTVLLQAQVESVMTEEQRAELQKKMEEQQRQMQQRMQQMQQQQQQQR
;
A
#
# COMPACT_ATOMS: atom_id res chain seq x y z
N MET A 1 7.78 -26.51 7.45
CA MET A 1 8.73 -25.73 6.62
C MET A 1 7.99 -24.58 5.94
N LYS A 2 8.50 -23.35 6.08
CA LYS A 2 8.32 -22.14 5.24
C LYS A 2 6.92 -21.90 4.64
N LEU A 3 6.04 -21.23 5.40
CA LEU A 3 4.73 -20.72 4.92
C LEU A 3 4.61 -19.17 4.98
N PHE A 4 5.74 -18.45 5.03
CA PHE A 4 5.80 -16.97 5.05
C PHE A 4 5.59 -16.30 3.67
N ARG A 5 4.61 -16.73 2.90
CA ARG A 5 4.28 -16.08 1.63
C ARG A 5 2.78 -16.05 1.49
N LEU A 6 2.18 -14.88 1.72
CA LEU A 6 0.94 -14.37 1.12
C LEU A 6 0.36 -13.12 1.85
N LEU A 7 1.16 -12.42 2.66
CA LEU A 7 0.91 -11.01 3.01
C LEU A 7 1.37 -10.11 1.84
N GLY A 8 0.57 -10.08 0.78
CA GLY A 8 0.88 -9.32 -0.44
C GLY A 8 -0.40 -9.02 -1.20
N VAL A 9 -1.32 -8.32 -0.54
CA VAL A 9 -2.58 -7.88 -1.14
C VAL A 9 -2.28 -6.83 -2.21
N ALA A 10 -2.64 -7.18 -3.44
CA ALA A 10 -3.06 -6.32 -4.54
C ALA A 10 -2.46 -4.90 -4.61
N LEU A 11 -1.35 -4.77 -5.35
CA LEU A 11 -0.97 -3.51 -5.99
C LEU A 11 -2.10 -3.12 -6.96
N THR A 12 -3.03 -2.31 -6.46
CA THR A 12 -4.06 -1.66 -7.27
C THR A 12 -3.38 -0.92 -8.41
N ALA A 13 -3.78 -1.30 -9.62
CA ALA A 13 -3.34 -0.69 -10.86
C ALA A 13 -3.37 0.84 -10.75
N LEU A 14 -2.28 1.44 -11.22
CA LEU A 14 -2.15 2.86 -11.54
C LEU A 14 -3.33 3.29 -12.44
N THR A 15 -4.41 3.76 -11.83
CA THR A 15 -5.45 4.50 -12.55
C THR A 15 -4.93 5.93 -12.70
N LEU A 16 -4.36 6.17 -13.88
CA LEU A 16 -4.00 7.49 -14.36
C LEU A 16 -5.27 8.34 -14.51
N SER A 17 -5.16 9.59 -14.07
CA SER A 17 -6.01 10.75 -14.41
C SER A 17 -7.46 10.78 -13.91
N LEU A 18 -7.68 11.41 -12.75
CA LEU A 18 -8.74 12.40 -12.52
C LEU A 18 -8.28 13.47 -11.49
N PRO A 19 -8.54 14.77 -11.70
CA PRO A 19 -8.32 15.79 -10.69
C PRO A 19 -9.48 15.73 -9.70
N LEU A 20 -9.41 14.81 -8.74
CA LEU A 20 -10.33 14.81 -7.61
C LEU A 20 -9.87 15.89 -6.64
N ALA A 21 -10.75 16.87 -6.44
CA ALA A 21 -10.62 18.01 -5.57
C ALA A 21 -9.81 17.70 -4.28
N ALA A 22 -8.68 18.39 -4.13
CA ALA A 22 -7.75 18.29 -3.00
C ALA A 22 -8.30 18.85 -1.67
N GLN A 23 -9.62 18.88 -1.46
CA GLN A 23 -10.25 19.53 -0.29
C GLN A 23 -11.25 18.65 0.47
N ALA A 24 -11.39 17.35 0.15
CA ALA A 24 -12.32 16.46 0.84
C ALA A 24 -11.68 15.35 1.70
N GLN A 25 -10.34 15.31 1.85
CA GLN A 25 -9.68 14.11 2.40
C GLN A 25 -9.26 14.17 3.88
N GLN A 26 -9.79 15.11 4.67
CA GLN A 26 -9.50 15.19 6.12
C GLN A 26 -10.66 14.87 7.06
N ALA A 27 -11.86 14.58 6.55
CA ALA A 27 -12.99 14.17 7.38
C ALA A 27 -13.52 12.82 6.90
N GLY A 28 -13.10 11.72 7.55
CA GLY A 28 -13.81 10.44 7.45
C GLY A 28 -13.04 9.24 6.89
N GLN A 29 -11.72 9.33 6.68
CA GLN A 29 -10.94 8.09 6.53
C GLN A 29 -10.91 7.40 7.90
N PRO A 30 -11.41 6.16 8.01
CA PRO A 30 -11.46 5.46 9.28
C PRO A 30 -10.02 5.25 9.78
N ASP A 31 -9.74 5.58 11.04
CA ASP A 31 -8.41 5.47 11.62
C ASP A 31 -7.95 4.01 11.54
N GLU A 32 -7.04 3.72 10.61
CA GLU A 32 -6.52 2.38 10.35
C GLU A 32 -5.80 1.81 11.57
N VAL A 33 -5.16 2.67 12.37
CA VAL A 33 -4.49 2.25 13.60
C VAL A 33 -5.52 1.92 14.68
N ALA A 34 -6.62 2.69 14.78
CA ALA A 34 -7.72 2.34 15.70
C ALA A 34 -8.40 1.02 15.32
N GLN A 35 -8.57 0.75 14.02
CA GLN A 35 -9.07 -0.54 13.54
C GLN A 35 -8.12 -1.68 13.92
N LEU A 36 -6.82 -1.53 13.63
CA LEU A 36 -5.82 -2.50 14.04
C LEU A 36 -5.82 -2.71 15.56
N ALA A 37 -5.95 -1.63 16.33
CA ALA A 37 -6.03 -1.68 17.78
C ALA A 37 -7.22 -2.51 18.27
N SER A 38 -8.40 -2.31 17.69
CA SER A 38 -9.58 -3.12 18.03
C SER A 38 -9.44 -4.59 17.63
N LEU A 39 -8.62 -4.89 16.61
CA LEU A 39 -8.43 -6.25 16.12
C LEU A 39 -7.47 -7.06 16.98
N VAL A 40 -6.41 -6.47 17.53
CA VAL A 40 -5.38 -7.21 18.29
C VAL A 40 -5.12 -6.62 19.68
N ASN A 41 -6.03 -5.77 20.15
CA ASN A 41 -5.94 -5.13 21.46
C ASN A 41 -4.61 -4.38 21.67
N LEU A 42 -4.28 -3.46 20.75
CA LEU A 42 -3.06 -2.63 20.89
C LEU A 42 -3.20 -1.65 22.05
N THR A 43 -2.14 -1.49 22.83
CA THR A 43 -2.07 -0.45 23.87
C THR A 43 -2.03 0.95 23.27
N ASP A 44 -2.36 1.97 24.05
CA ASP A 44 -2.29 3.36 23.60
C ASP A 44 -0.87 3.76 23.17
N ASP A 45 0.16 3.24 23.87
CA ASP A 45 1.56 3.46 23.52
C ASP A 45 1.91 2.80 22.18
N GLN A 46 1.50 1.54 21.96
CA GLN A 46 1.71 0.85 20.68
C GLN A 46 1.01 1.59 19.53
N GLN A 47 -0.22 2.06 19.75
CA GLN A 47 -0.94 2.84 18.75
C GLN A 47 -0.24 4.16 18.43
N LYS A 48 0.27 4.87 19.45
CA LYS A 48 1.00 6.12 19.27
C LYS A 48 2.28 5.90 18.47
N GLU A 49 3.02 4.83 18.77
CA GLU A 49 4.23 4.46 18.04
C GLU A 49 3.93 4.13 16.57
N ILE A 50 2.92 3.28 16.33
CA ILE A 50 2.48 2.91 14.97
C ILE A 50 2.03 4.15 14.18
N ARG A 51 1.25 5.06 14.78
CA ARG A 51 0.86 6.33 14.12
C ARG A 51 2.08 7.16 13.76
N GLY A 52 3.09 7.24 14.63
CA GLY A 52 4.34 7.95 14.35
C GLY A 52 5.11 7.35 13.18
N LEU A 53 5.24 6.02 13.13
CA LEU A 53 5.89 5.30 12.03
C LEU A 53 5.19 5.56 10.69
N ILE A 54 3.85 5.47 10.67
CA ILE A 54 3.03 5.72 9.48
C ILE A 54 3.18 7.17 9.03
N GLN A 55 3.05 8.15 9.92
CA GLN A 55 3.14 9.58 9.57
C GLN A 55 4.51 9.93 8.99
N SER A 56 5.59 9.42 9.60
CA SER A 56 6.95 9.65 9.12
C SER A 56 7.15 9.04 7.73
N THR A 57 6.70 7.80 7.54
CA THR A 57 6.86 7.10 6.26
C THR A 57 5.99 7.72 5.16
N ASP A 58 4.74 8.09 5.45
CA ASP A 58 3.82 8.70 4.49
C ASP A 58 4.37 10.03 3.97
N ALA A 59 4.95 10.86 4.85
CA ALA A 59 5.58 12.12 4.44
C ALA A 59 6.72 11.89 3.43
N GLU A 60 7.58 10.91 3.68
CA GLU A 60 8.70 10.56 2.78
C GLU A 60 8.21 9.94 1.48
N VAL A 61 7.26 9.00 1.55
CA VAL A 61 6.67 8.34 0.37
C VAL A 61 5.96 9.36 -0.52
N ARG A 62 5.22 10.33 0.04
CA ARG A 62 4.59 11.41 -0.75
C ARG A 62 5.60 12.24 -1.52
N LYS A 63 6.74 12.56 -0.89
CA LYS A 63 7.84 13.28 -1.56
C LYS A 63 8.40 12.47 -2.73
N LEU A 64 8.65 11.17 -2.52
CA LEU A 64 9.12 10.26 -3.57
C LEU A 64 8.10 10.08 -4.69
N GLN A 65 6.80 10.00 -4.37
CA GLN A 65 5.73 9.92 -5.37
C GLN A 65 5.66 11.20 -6.23
N ALA A 66 5.85 12.37 -5.63
CA ALA A 66 5.93 13.63 -6.38
C ALA A 66 7.15 13.65 -7.31
N GLU A 67 8.30 13.17 -6.85
CA GLU A 67 9.50 13.03 -7.67
C GLU A 67 9.30 12.04 -8.82
N ALA A 68 8.68 10.88 -8.56
CA ALA A 68 8.35 9.89 -9.57
C ALA A 68 7.46 10.48 -10.68
N ARG A 69 6.43 11.27 -10.32
CA ARG A 69 5.57 11.97 -11.30
C ARG A 69 6.38 12.95 -12.16
N SER A 70 7.25 13.75 -11.55
CA SER A 70 8.13 14.67 -12.30
C SER A 70 9.07 13.93 -13.26
N LEU A 71 9.61 12.78 -12.84
CA LEU A 71 10.45 11.94 -13.71
C LEU A 71 9.66 11.31 -14.86
N GLN A 72 8.41 10.90 -14.62
CA GLN A 72 7.51 10.42 -15.67
C GLN A 72 7.19 11.51 -16.69
N GLU A 73 6.87 12.73 -16.24
CA GLU A 73 6.65 13.89 -17.11
C GLU A 73 7.90 14.20 -17.96
N LYS A 74 9.09 14.16 -17.35
CA LYS A 74 10.36 14.35 -18.08
C LYS A 74 10.57 13.28 -19.15
N LEU A 75 10.26 12.01 -18.86
CA LEU A 75 10.33 10.94 -19.85
C LEU A 75 9.37 11.17 -21.02
N GLN A 76 8.12 11.57 -20.73
CA GLN A 76 7.15 11.91 -21.77
C GLN A 76 7.63 13.08 -22.63
N GLY A 77 8.27 14.09 -22.03
CA GLY A 77 8.85 15.24 -22.74
C GLY A 77 10.09 14.93 -23.60
N GLU A 78 10.68 13.74 -23.48
CA GLU A 78 11.74 13.26 -24.38
C GLU A 78 11.20 12.54 -25.62
N VAL A 79 9.89 12.29 -25.71
CA VAL A 79 9.23 11.75 -26.89
C VAL A 79 9.05 12.86 -27.93
N LYS A 80 10.13 13.16 -28.67
CA LYS A 80 10.19 14.24 -29.67
C LYS A 80 11.23 13.96 -30.76
N PRO A 81 11.17 14.64 -31.92
CA PRO A 81 12.26 14.60 -32.90
C PRO A 81 13.60 15.01 -32.28
N GLY A 82 14.67 14.27 -32.57
CA GLY A 82 15.99 14.50 -31.98
C GLY A 82 16.10 14.09 -30.50
N TYR A 83 15.31 13.11 -30.06
CA TYR A 83 15.34 12.58 -28.70
C TYR A 83 16.77 12.22 -28.25
N SER A 84 17.01 12.33 -26.94
CA SER A 84 18.27 11.90 -26.34
C SER A 84 18.10 10.58 -25.61
N GLU A 85 18.62 9.49 -26.20
CA GLU A 85 18.64 8.18 -25.54
C GLU A 85 19.31 8.24 -24.16
N ARG A 86 20.40 9.00 -24.04
CA ARG A 86 21.09 9.21 -22.76
C ARG A 86 20.18 9.82 -21.70
N ASN A 87 19.37 10.82 -22.07
CA ASN A 87 18.45 11.46 -21.12
C ASN A 87 17.29 10.52 -20.75
N ILE A 88 16.74 9.79 -21.72
CA ILE A 88 15.70 8.79 -21.49
C ILE A 88 16.20 7.74 -20.50
N THR A 89 17.32 7.08 -20.80
CA THR A 89 17.89 6.02 -19.97
C THR A 89 18.25 6.51 -18.57
N ARG A 90 18.84 7.71 -18.46
CA ARG A 90 19.17 8.32 -17.15
C ARG A 90 17.90 8.61 -16.33
N THR A 91 16.87 9.18 -16.95
CA THR A 91 15.63 9.55 -16.26
C THR A 91 14.85 8.30 -15.85
N ALA A 92 14.82 7.28 -16.71
CA ALA A 92 14.22 5.98 -16.41
C ALA A 92 14.94 5.28 -15.24
N LYS A 93 16.28 5.33 -15.19
CA LYS A 93 17.05 4.78 -14.07
C LYS A 93 16.67 5.44 -12.74
N LYS A 94 16.62 6.78 -12.71
CA LYS A 94 16.19 7.54 -11.52
C LYS A 94 14.77 7.18 -11.11
N LEU A 95 13.85 7.04 -12.08
CA LEU A 95 12.49 6.64 -11.79
C LEU A 95 12.46 5.24 -11.13
N GLY A 96 13.27 4.31 -11.63
CA GLY A 96 13.44 2.98 -11.02
C GLY A 96 13.98 3.04 -9.60
N GLU A 97 14.99 3.88 -9.34
CA GLU A 97 15.55 4.12 -7.99
C GLU A 97 14.46 4.62 -7.03
N VAL A 98 13.70 5.65 -7.42
CA VAL A 98 12.60 6.21 -6.62
C VAL A 98 11.52 5.16 -6.33
N MET A 99 11.11 4.36 -7.32
CA MET A 99 10.13 3.29 -7.13
C MET A 99 10.66 2.19 -6.18
N GLY A 100 11.95 1.89 -6.27
CA GLY A 100 12.63 0.98 -5.36
C GLY A 100 12.63 1.50 -3.92
N GLU A 101 12.92 2.79 -3.72
CA GLU A 101 12.88 3.43 -2.41
C GLU A 101 11.47 3.43 -1.81
N ILE A 102 10.44 3.76 -2.60
CA ILE A 102 9.03 3.68 -2.15
C ILE A 102 8.73 2.26 -1.68
N THR A 103 9.05 1.25 -2.49
CA THR A 103 8.81 -0.16 -2.15
C THR A 103 9.55 -0.55 -0.87
N GLY A 104 10.83 -0.20 -0.76
CA GLY A 104 11.64 -0.49 0.42
C GLY A 104 11.08 0.15 1.68
N LYS A 105 10.67 1.42 1.62
CA LYS A 105 10.07 2.14 2.75
C LYS A 105 8.74 1.52 3.18
N THR A 106 7.89 1.11 2.24
CA THR A 106 6.62 0.43 2.56
C THR A 106 6.86 -0.90 3.27
N VAL A 107 7.81 -1.72 2.81
CA VAL A 107 8.15 -2.99 3.46
C VAL A 107 8.77 -2.77 4.84
N LEU A 108 9.63 -1.76 4.98
CA LEU A 108 10.20 -1.39 6.27
C LEU A 108 9.14 -0.93 7.26
N LEU A 109 8.18 -0.10 6.83
CA LEU A 109 7.06 0.32 7.66
C LEU A 109 6.26 -0.90 8.15
N GLN A 110 5.96 -1.86 7.27
CA GLN A 110 5.28 -3.09 7.67
C GLN A 110 6.07 -3.83 8.75
N ALA A 111 7.37 -4.04 8.53
CA ALA A 111 8.23 -4.73 9.49
C ALA A 111 8.33 -3.99 10.84
N GLN A 112 8.39 -2.66 10.81
CA GLN A 112 8.41 -1.82 12.02
C GLN A 112 7.09 -1.93 12.78
N VAL A 113 5.94 -1.84 12.11
CA VAL A 113 4.62 -2.00 12.73
C VAL A 113 4.48 -3.40 13.36
N GLU A 114 4.92 -4.45 12.67
CA GLU A 114 4.96 -5.80 13.24
C GLU A 114 5.86 -5.91 14.48
N SER A 115 6.97 -5.17 14.54
CA SER A 115 7.89 -5.20 15.68
C SER A 115 7.36 -4.53 16.95
N VAL A 116 6.41 -3.59 16.82
CA VAL A 116 5.73 -2.94 17.95
C VAL A 116 4.74 -3.88 18.64
N MET A 117 4.21 -4.86 17.90
CA MET A 117 3.26 -5.86 18.42
C MET A 117 3.97 -6.99 19.19
N THR A 118 3.25 -7.66 20.09
CA THR A 118 3.72 -8.91 20.70
C THR A 118 3.54 -10.10 19.74
N GLU A 119 4.14 -11.25 20.07
CA GLU A 119 3.94 -12.48 19.28
C GLU A 119 2.47 -12.92 19.27
N GLU A 120 1.78 -12.79 20.40
CA GLU A 120 0.36 -13.12 20.54
C GLU A 120 -0.51 -12.20 19.68
N GLN A 121 -0.23 -10.90 19.68
CA GLN A 121 -0.95 -9.92 18.86
C GLN A 121 -0.75 -10.19 17.36
N ARG A 122 0.48 -10.53 16.93
CA ARG A 122 0.75 -10.93 15.54
C ARG A 122 0.01 -12.21 15.16
N ALA A 123 0.00 -13.20 16.04
CA ALA A 123 -0.72 -14.46 15.81
C ALA A 123 -2.24 -14.23 15.74
N GLU A 124 -2.79 -13.37 16.60
CA GLU A 124 -4.21 -12.99 16.55
C GLU A 124 -4.55 -12.26 15.24
N LEU A 125 -3.71 -11.31 14.81
CA LEU A 125 -3.91 -10.62 13.52
C LEU A 125 -4.00 -11.62 12.37
N GLN A 126 -3.02 -12.53 12.30
CA GLN A 126 -2.93 -13.55 11.26
C GLN A 126 -4.19 -14.42 11.23
N LYS A 127 -4.65 -14.87 12.41
CA LYS A 127 -5.87 -15.67 12.53
C LYS A 127 -7.09 -14.91 12.00
N LYS A 128 -7.27 -13.64 12.37
CA LYS A 128 -8.40 -12.82 11.90
C LYS A 128 -8.37 -12.59 10.39
N MET A 129 -7.18 -12.37 9.83
CA MET A 129 -7.02 -12.23 8.38
C MET A 129 -7.38 -13.51 7.62
N GLU A 130 -6.96 -14.68 8.12
CA GLU A 130 -7.32 -15.97 7.53
C GLU A 130 -8.84 -16.24 7.59
N GLU A 131 -9.48 -15.93 8.72
CA GLU A 131 -10.93 -16.04 8.87
C GLU A 131 -11.67 -15.14 7.89
N GLN A 132 -11.25 -13.87 7.77
CA GLN A 132 -11.82 -12.92 6.83
C GLN A 132 -11.64 -13.38 5.37
N GLN A 133 -10.45 -13.89 5.03
CA GLN A 133 -10.17 -14.41 3.69
C GLN A 133 -11.08 -15.59 3.34
N ARG A 134 -11.28 -16.53 4.27
CA ARG A 134 -12.20 -17.66 4.09
C ARG A 134 -13.65 -17.20 3.90
N GLN A 135 -14.10 -16.24 4.70
CA GLN A 135 -15.46 -15.68 4.55
C GLN A 135 -15.65 -15.03 3.18
N MET A 136 -14.67 -14.28 2.68
CA MET A 136 -14.74 -13.70 1.34
C MET A 136 -14.79 -14.76 0.25
N GLN A 137 -13.98 -15.81 0.34
CA GLN A 137 -14.02 -16.92 -0.61
C GLN A 137 -15.39 -17.61 -0.65
N GLN A 138 -16.01 -17.84 0.51
CA GLN A 138 -17.35 -18.42 0.60
C GLN A 138 -18.41 -17.51 -0.05
N ARG A 139 -18.38 -16.20 0.23
CA ARG A 139 -19.31 -15.24 -0.41
C ARG A 139 -19.15 -15.20 -1.92
N MET A 140 -17.91 -15.22 -2.42
CA MET A 140 -17.65 -15.25 -3.86
C MET A 140 -18.22 -16.52 -4.52
N GLN A 141 -18.07 -17.68 -3.88
CA GLN A 141 -18.66 -18.93 -4.37
C GLN A 141 -20.20 -18.88 -4.39
N GLN A 142 -20.82 -18.33 -3.34
CA GLN A 142 -22.28 -18.17 -3.29
C GLN A 142 -22.81 -17.24 -4.38
N MET A 143 -22.13 -16.11 -4.63
CA MET A 143 -22.50 -15.19 -5.71
C MET A 143 -22.35 -15.82 -7.09
N GLN A 144 -21.29 -16.60 -7.32
CA GLN A 144 -21.12 -17.33 -8.59
C GLN A 144 -22.23 -18.35 -8.81
N GLN A 145 -22.64 -19.09 -7.77
CA GLN A 145 -23.74 -20.05 -7.87
C GLN A 145 -25.09 -19.36 -8.15
N GLN A 146 -25.36 -18.21 -7.52
CA GLN A 146 -26.58 -17.44 -7.79
C GLN A 146 -26.63 -16.89 -9.22
N GLN A 147 -25.50 -16.43 -9.77
CA GLN A 147 -25.44 -15.98 -11.17
C GLN A 147 -25.64 -17.13 -12.17
N GLN A 148 -25.22 -18.35 -11.84
CA GLN A 148 -25.43 -19.52 -12.70
C GLN A 148 -26.89 -20.02 -12.67
N GLN A 149 -27.62 -19.82 -11.56
CA GLN A 149 -29.05 -20.17 -11.47
C GLN A 149 -29.99 -19.15 -12.13
N GLN A 150 -29.50 -17.94 -12.41
CA GLN A 150 -30.25 -16.86 -13.07
C GLN A 150 -29.94 -16.74 -14.58
N ARG A 151 -29.11 -17.64 -15.13
CA ARG A 151 -28.85 -17.80 -16.56
C ARG A 151 -29.54 -19.06 -17.07
#